data_AF-A0A1F3DHA8-F1
#
_entry.id   AF-A0A1F3DHA8-F1
#
_cell.length_a   1.000
_cell.length_b   1.000
_cell.length_c   1.000
_cell.angle_alpha   90.00
_cell.angle_beta   90.00
_cell.angle_gamma   90.00
#
_symmetry.space_group_name_H-M   'P 1'
#
loop_
_entity.id
_entity.type
_entity.pdbx_description
1 polymer ?
#
loop_
_entity_poly.entity_id
_entity_poly.type
_entity_poly.pdbx_seq_one_letter_code
_entity_poly.pdbx_strand_id
1 'polypeptide(L)'
;MKIAVFGTGSVGQTISAKLVSMGYEVMIGTRDVNEARSRTAADMYGNPGFATWIISNNKVKLGTFADAASFGDLLVNATSGGSSVEAIKSAKTGDLKGKILIDIANPLDFSKGMPPCLIPSLSNTFSLGEELQKEFPEAKVVKTLNTMWCGLMVNPVMIGNGDHVNYLCGNDSGAKNTVKDLLKKFGWKEENLLDLGDITNSRGTEAVLPIWLRVWGATGTGAFNFRIVR
;
A
#
# COMPACT_ATOMS: atom_id res chain seq x y z
N MET A 1 7.65 -3.74 -17.43
CA MET A 1 7.79 -4.18 -16.02
C MET A 1 6.45 -4.69 -15.56
N LYS A 2 6.44 -5.87 -14.94
CA LYS A 2 5.26 -6.49 -14.36
C LYS A 2 5.16 -6.11 -12.88
N ILE A 3 3.97 -5.74 -12.42
CA ILE A 3 3.75 -5.35 -11.03
C ILE A 3 2.65 -6.21 -10.42
N ALA A 4 2.95 -6.78 -9.26
CA ALA A 4 1.98 -7.52 -8.47
C ALA A 4 1.44 -6.66 -7.35
N VAL A 5 0.13 -6.66 -7.16
CA VAL A 5 -0.54 -5.92 -6.08
C VAL A 5 -1.29 -6.93 -5.21
N PHE A 6 -0.84 -7.11 -3.97
CA PHE A 6 -1.45 -8.02 -3.01
C PHE A 6 -2.62 -7.30 -2.35
N GLY A 7 -3.85 -7.76 -2.58
CA GLY A 7 -5.04 -7.18 -1.96
C GLY A 7 -6.03 -6.61 -2.97
N THR A 8 -7.30 -6.84 -2.66
CA THR A 8 -8.45 -6.60 -3.55
C THR A 8 -9.37 -5.47 -3.03
N GLY A 9 -8.98 -4.80 -1.95
CA GLY A 9 -9.68 -3.64 -1.41
C GLY A 9 -9.38 -2.35 -2.18
N SER A 10 -9.92 -1.22 -1.72
CA SER A 10 -9.85 0.06 -2.44
C SER A 10 -8.41 0.50 -2.73
N VAL A 11 -7.45 0.31 -1.82
CA VAL A 11 -6.02 0.62 -2.07
C VAL A 11 -5.47 -0.19 -3.25
N GLY A 12 -5.66 -1.52 -3.23
CA GLY A 12 -5.16 -2.41 -4.28
C GLY A 12 -5.79 -2.12 -5.63
N GLN A 13 -7.09 -1.81 -5.65
CA GLN A 13 -7.82 -1.36 -6.85
C GLN A 13 -7.26 -0.03 -7.40
N THR A 14 -7.14 0.99 -6.55
CA THR A 14 -6.64 2.33 -6.95
C THR A 14 -5.22 2.26 -7.52
N ILE A 15 -4.31 1.56 -6.84
CA ILE A 15 -2.93 1.39 -7.30
C ILE A 15 -2.89 0.63 -8.63
N SER A 16 -3.64 -0.47 -8.74
CA SER A 16 -3.66 -1.29 -9.96
C SER A 16 -4.19 -0.54 -11.17
N ALA A 17 -5.29 0.22 -11.01
CA ALA A 17 -5.83 1.07 -12.09
C ALA A 17 -4.80 2.11 -12.55
N LYS A 18 -4.13 2.80 -11.60
CA LYS A 18 -3.11 3.79 -11.93
C LYS A 18 -1.96 3.15 -12.70
N LEU A 19 -1.44 2.02 -12.22
CA LEU A 19 -0.33 1.31 -12.88
C LEU A 19 -0.68 0.88 -14.31
N VAL A 20 -1.88 0.32 -14.51
CA VAL A 20 -2.37 -0.04 -15.85
C VAL A 20 -2.49 1.18 -16.77
N SER A 21 -2.99 2.32 -16.26
CA SER A 21 -3.10 3.56 -17.05
C SER A 21 -1.75 4.07 -17.56
N MET A 22 -0.65 3.66 -16.92
CA MET A 22 0.72 4.02 -17.28
C MET A 22 1.41 2.98 -18.16
N GLY A 23 0.69 1.93 -18.58
CA GLY A 23 1.20 0.88 -19.47
C GLY A 23 1.93 -0.27 -18.77
N TYR A 24 1.87 -0.37 -17.44
CA TYR A 24 2.40 -1.54 -16.73
C TYR A 24 1.45 -2.75 -16.87
N GLU A 25 2.03 -3.95 -16.93
CA GLU A 25 1.25 -5.18 -16.78
C GLU A 25 1.03 -5.44 -15.29
N VAL A 26 -0.23 -5.60 -14.86
CA VAL A 26 -0.59 -5.70 -13.45
C VAL A 26 -1.35 -6.99 -13.17
N MET A 27 -1.01 -7.65 -12.06
CA MET A 27 -1.80 -8.72 -11.47
C MET A 27 -2.15 -8.38 -10.02
N ILE A 28 -3.44 -8.46 -9.68
CA ILE A 28 -3.88 -8.44 -8.29
C ILE A 28 -3.86 -9.87 -7.76
N GLY A 29 -3.20 -10.06 -6.61
CA GLY A 29 -3.21 -11.28 -5.83
C GLY A 29 -4.30 -11.27 -4.77
N THR A 30 -4.95 -12.43 -4.58
CA THR A 30 -5.93 -12.67 -3.51
C THR A 30 -5.73 -14.05 -2.88
N ARG A 31 -6.37 -14.28 -1.73
CA ARG A 31 -6.41 -15.62 -1.09
C ARG A 31 -7.23 -16.60 -1.91
N ASP A 32 -8.41 -16.16 -2.33
CA ASP A 32 -9.38 -16.95 -3.09
C ASP A 32 -9.93 -16.10 -4.24
N VAL A 33 -9.74 -16.59 -5.47
CA VAL A 33 -10.15 -15.93 -6.71
C VAL A 33 -11.67 -15.92 -6.87
N ASN A 34 -12.34 -17.01 -6.46
CA ASN A 34 -13.79 -17.14 -6.57
C ASN A 34 -14.48 -16.22 -5.56
N GLU A 35 -14.00 -16.19 -4.32
CA GLU A 35 -14.50 -15.26 -3.30
C GLU A 35 -14.27 -13.80 -3.72
N ALA A 36 -13.10 -13.46 -4.27
CA ALA A 36 -12.87 -12.12 -4.77
C ALA A 36 -13.87 -11.74 -5.87
N ARG A 37 -14.18 -12.67 -6.79
CA ARG A 37 -15.14 -12.47 -7.88
C ARG A 37 -16.61 -12.45 -7.43
N SER A 38 -16.94 -12.88 -6.22
CA SER A 38 -18.30 -12.81 -5.68
C SER A 38 -18.58 -11.54 -4.87
N ARG A 39 -17.54 -10.77 -4.49
CA ARG A 39 -17.71 -9.53 -3.71
C ARG A 39 -18.24 -8.36 -4.54
N THR A 40 -19.55 -8.11 -4.42
CA THR A 40 -20.26 -7.03 -5.11
C THR A 40 -20.53 -5.79 -4.25
N ALA A 41 -20.43 -5.92 -2.93
CA ALA A 41 -20.71 -4.83 -1.99
C ALA A 41 -19.82 -3.60 -2.25
N ALA A 42 -20.44 -2.42 -2.30
CA ALA A 42 -19.72 -1.16 -2.44
C ALA A 42 -18.90 -0.84 -1.18
N ASP A 43 -17.83 -0.06 -1.35
CA ASP A 43 -17.10 0.47 -0.20
C ASP A 43 -17.84 1.66 0.44
N MET A 44 -17.32 2.14 1.57
CA MET A 44 -17.92 3.25 2.32
C MET A 44 -17.98 4.59 1.56
N TYR A 45 -17.27 4.71 0.43
CA TYR A 45 -17.27 5.89 -0.44
C TYR A 45 -18.19 5.69 -1.66
N GLY A 46 -18.94 4.58 -1.71
CA GLY A 46 -19.83 4.24 -2.82
C GLY A 46 -19.10 3.68 -4.04
N ASN A 47 -17.81 3.35 -3.94
CA ASN A 47 -17.11 2.70 -5.04
C ASN A 47 -17.63 1.26 -5.21
N PRO A 48 -17.71 0.75 -6.45
CA PRO A 48 -18.21 -0.59 -6.71
C PRO A 48 -17.37 -1.67 -6.02
N GLY A 49 -18.01 -2.78 -5.64
CA GLY A 49 -17.32 -3.96 -5.14
C GLY A 49 -16.33 -4.54 -6.16
N PHE A 50 -15.36 -5.31 -5.68
CA PHE A 50 -14.25 -5.83 -6.50
C PHE A 50 -14.73 -6.58 -7.75
N ALA A 51 -15.81 -7.35 -7.65
CA ALA A 51 -16.40 -8.11 -8.76
C ALA A 51 -16.80 -7.20 -9.94
N THR A 52 -17.42 -6.06 -9.65
CA THR A 52 -17.81 -5.06 -10.65
C THR A 52 -16.61 -4.25 -11.13
N TRP A 53 -15.71 -3.90 -10.20
CA TRP A 53 -14.51 -3.12 -10.51
C TRP A 53 -13.59 -3.84 -11.51
N ILE A 54 -13.33 -5.14 -11.32
CA ILE A 54 -12.39 -5.90 -12.17
C ILE A 54 -12.90 -6.07 -13.61
N ILE A 55 -14.23 -6.09 -13.83
CA ILE A 55 -14.83 -6.12 -15.17
C ILE A 55 -14.52 -4.83 -15.92
N SER A 56 -14.64 -3.68 -15.24
CA SER A 56 -14.34 -2.37 -15.81
C SER A 56 -12.82 -2.12 -15.98
N ASN A 57 -11.99 -2.91 -15.30
CA ASN A 57 -10.52 -2.84 -15.34
C ASN A 57 -9.93 -4.12 -15.94
N ASN A 58 -10.46 -4.57 -17.08
CA ASN A 58 -10.17 -5.87 -17.71
C ASN A 58 -8.70 -6.14 -18.09
N LYS A 59 -7.84 -5.11 -18.09
CA LYS A 59 -6.38 -5.25 -18.28
C LYS A 59 -5.66 -5.71 -17.02
N VAL A 60 -6.29 -5.62 -15.85
CA VAL A 60 -5.76 -6.12 -14.59
C VAL A 60 -6.01 -7.63 -14.52
N LYS A 61 -4.94 -8.41 -14.38
CA LYS A 61 -5.04 -9.86 -14.16
C LYS A 61 -5.41 -10.12 -12.69
N LEU A 62 -6.08 -11.24 -12.44
CA LEU A 62 -6.41 -11.71 -11.09
C LEU A 62 -5.86 -13.12 -10.91
N GLY A 63 -5.16 -13.34 -9.81
CA GLY A 63 -4.63 -14.65 -9.43
C GLY A 63 -4.55 -14.81 -7.92
N THR A 64 -4.04 -15.94 -7.48
CA THR A 64 -3.68 -16.15 -6.06
C THR A 64 -2.51 -15.25 -5.68
N PHE A 65 -2.21 -15.14 -4.38
CA PHE A 65 -0.99 -14.47 -3.92
C PHE A 65 0.30 -15.10 -4.50
N ALA A 66 0.32 -16.42 -4.69
CA ALA A 66 1.43 -17.11 -5.34
C ALA A 66 1.55 -16.71 -6.82
N ASP A 67 0.44 -16.69 -7.57
CA ASP A 67 0.46 -16.28 -8.98
C ASP A 67 0.97 -14.85 -9.14
N ALA A 68 0.52 -13.95 -8.26
CA ALA A 68 0.92 -12.55 -8.25
C ALA A 68 2.43 -12.40 -7.95
N ALA A 69 2.95 -13.11 -6.94
CA ALA A 69 4.38 -13.05 -6.61
C ALA A 69 5.27 -13.57 -7.74
N SER A 70 4.90 -14.69 -8.37
CA SER A 70 5.61 -15.22 -9.53
C SER A 70 5.55 -14.24 -10.73
N PHE A 71 4.43 -13.53 -10.90
CA PHE A 71 4.21 -12.62 -12.02
C PHE A 71 5.00 -11.30 -11.93
N GLY A 72 5.06 -10.66 -10.75
CA GLY A 72 5.58 -9.30 -10.60
C GLY A 72 7.10 -9.23 -10.47
N ASP A 73 7.72 -8.28 -11.16
CA ASP A 73 9.12 -7.87 -10.94
C ASP A 73 9.22 -6.94 -9.71
N LEU A 74 8.16 -6.18 -9.46
CA LEU A 74 7.96 -5.32 -8.29
C LEU A 74 6.63 -5.66 -7.63
N LEU A 75 6.61 -5.67 -6.30
CA LEU A 75 5.49 -6.11 -5.49
C LEU A 75 4.93 -4.94 -4.68
N VAL A 76 3.61 -4.89 -4.50
CA VAL A 76 2.93 -3.90 -3.67
C VAL A 76 2.04 -4.61 -2.65
N ASN A 77 2.33 -4.47 -1.36
CA ASN A 77 1.44 -4.90 -0.30
C ASN A 77 0.34 -3.86 -0.06
N ALA A 78 -0.88 -4.21 -0.45
CA ALA A 78 -2.12 -3.47 -0.19
C ALA A 78 -3.14 -4.35 0.55
N THR A 79 -2.66 -5.32 1.33
CA THR A 79 -3.49 -6.20 2.15
C THR A 79 -3.85 -5.52 3.48
N SER A 80 -4.71 -6.16 4.29
CA SER A 80 -4.92 -5.72 5.68
C SER A 80 -3.62 -5.90 6.48
N GLY A 81 -3.23 -4.89 7.28
CA GLY A 81 -1.96 -4.92 7.99
C GLY A 81 -1.82 -6.11 8.94
N GLY A 82 -2.89 -6.42 9.69
CA GLY A 82 -2.91 -7.57 10.61
C GLY A 82 -2.91 -8.95 9.94
N SER A 83 -2.89 -9.02 8.61
CA SER A 83 -2.78 -10.26 7.85
C SER A 83 -1.74 -10.17 6.74
N SER A 84 -0.92 -9.10 6.73
CA SER A 84 0.02 -8.82 5.64
C SER A 84 1.14 -9.85 5.59
N VAL A 85 1.70 -10.20 6.74
CA VAL A 85 2.78 -11.19 6.84
C VAL A 85 2.29 -12.54 6.34
N GLU A 86 1.13 -13.02 6.80
CA GLU A 86 0.55 -14.31 6.38
C GLU A 86 0.15 -14.31 4.91
N ALA A 87 -0.43 -13.21 4.41
CA ALA A 87 -0.78 -13.08 3.00
C ALA A 87 0.46 -13.21 2.11
N ILE A 88 1.55 -12.55 2.47
CA ILE A 88 2.79 -12.60 1.70
C ILE A 88 3.50 -13.95 1.89
N LYS A 89 3.45 -14.57 3.08
CA LYS A 89 3.94 -15.94 3.32
C LYS A 89 3.24 -16.98 2.45
N SER A 90 1.96 -16.77 2.17
CA SER A 90 1.20 -17.67 1.29
C SER A 90 1.60 -17.53 -0.18
N ALA A 91 2.35 -16.49 -0.53
CA ALA A 91 3.12 -16.46 -1.77
C ALA A 91 4.40 -17.27 -1.60
N LYS A 92 4.83 -17.99 -2.64
CA LYS A 92 6.06 -18.79 -2.57
C LYS A 92 7.24 -17.85 -2.26
N THR A 93 7.85 -17.98 -1.09
CA THR A 93 8.85 -17.02 -0.58
C THR A 93 10.05 -16.82 -1.51
N GLY A 94 10.44 -17.85 -2.28
CA GLY A 94 11.47 -17.75 -3.32
C GLY A 94 11.15 -16.72 -4.41
N ASP A 95 9.87 -16.44 -4.67
CA ASP A 95 9.46 -15.44 -5.65
C ASP A 95 9.63 -13.99 -5.16
N LEU A 96 9.97 -13.77 -3.88
CA LEU A 96 10.22 -12.44 -3.32
C LEU A 96 11.71 -12.07 -3.34
N LYS A 97 12.59 -13.05 -3.55
CA LYS A 97 14.04 -12.86 -3.46
C LYS A 97 14.54 -11.77 -4.40
N GLY A 98 15.21 -10.77 -3.83
CA GLY A 98 15.79 -9.63 -4.54
C GLY A 98 14.77 -8.61 -5.06
N LYS A 99 13.46 -8.88 -4.96
CA LYS A 99 12.41 -7.99 -5.44
C LYS A 99 12.13 -6.87 -4.45
N ILE A 100 11.65 -5.75 -4.98
CA ILE A 100 11.15 -4.64 -4.18
C ILE A 100 9.73 -4.97 -3.72
N LEU A 101 9.48 -4.87 -2.42
CA LEU A 101 8.16 -4.94 -1.81
C LEU A 101 7.78 -3.56 -1.28
N ILE A 102 6.92 -2.85 -2.00
CA ILE A 102 6.33 -1.59 -1.53
C ILE A 102 5.26 -1.94 -0.50
N ASP A 103 5.46 -1.56 0.76
CA ASP A 103 4.48 -1.77 1.81
C ASP A 103 3.63 -0.52 2.07
N ILE A 104 2.33 -0.62 1.78
CA ILE A 104 1.33 0.44 1.99
C ILE A 104 0.43 0.12 3.20
N ALA A 105 0.44 -1.12 3.68
CA ALA A 105 -0.51 -1.58 4.68
C ALA A 105 -0.32 -0.88 6.05
N ASN A 106 -1.39 -0.74 6.81
CA ASN A 106 -1.35 -0.22 8.18
C ASN A 106 -1.82 -1.29 9.16
N PRO A 107 -1.09 -1.56 10.25
CA PRO A 107 -1.46 -2.59 11.22
C PRO A 107 -2.57 -2.09 12.16
N LEU A 108 -3.78 -1.87 11.62
CA LEU A 108 -4.92 -1.40 12.40
C LEU A 108 -5.65 -2.57 13.09
N ASP A 109 -5.93 -2.39 14.39
CA ASP A 109 -6.72 -3.31 15.21
C ASP A 109 -8.16 -2.82 15.32
N PHE A 110 -9.08 -3.55 14.68
CA PHE A 110 -10.51 -3.28 14.67
C PHE A 110 -11.27 -4.09 15.74
N SER A 111 -10.61 -4.92 16.55
CA SER A 111 -11.25 -5.82 17.53
C SER A 111 -12.00 -5.07 18.64
N LYS A 112 -11.71 -3.78 18.83
CA LYS A 112 -12.35 -2.89 19.82
C LYS A 112 -13.27 -1.84 19.18
N GLY A 113 -13.59 -1.96 17.90
CA GLY A 113 -14.47 -1.03 17.18
C GLY A 113 -13.75 0.17 16.58
N MET A 114 -14.51 1.25 16.33
CA MET A 114 -14.05 2.45 15.62
C MET A 114 -13.88 3.65 16.57
N PRO A 115 -12.87 4.53 16.34
CA PRO A 115 -11.75 4.34 15.41
C PRO A 115 -10.75 3.30 15.95
N PRO A 116 -10.06 2.55 15.06
CA PRO A 116 -9.11 1.53 15.47
C PRO A 116 -7.84 2.14 16.06
N CYS A 117 -7.12 1.33 16.84
CA CYS A 117 -5.74 1.60 17.24
C CYS A 117 -4.77 0.84 16.34
N LEU A 118 -3.46 1.05 16.51
CA LEU A 118 -2.47 0.13 15.94
C LEU A 118 -2.42 -1.18 16.74
N ILE A 119 -2.15 -2.29 16.04
CA ILE A 119 -1.92 -3.61 16.64
C ILE A 119 -0.70 -3.49 17.58
N PRO A 120 -0.84 -3.80 18.89
CA PRO A 120 0.23 -3.54 19.86
C PRO A 120 1.57 -4.23 19.55
N SER A 121 1.54 -5.43 18.96
CA SER A 121 2.74 -6.18 18.57
C SER A 121 3.45 -5.62 17.32
N LEU A 122 2.82 -4.68 16.62
CA LEU A 122 3.33 -4.05 15.38
C LEU A 122 3.36 -2.51 15.54
N SER A 123 3.56 -2.02 16.77
CA SER A 123 3.50 -0.59 17.07
C SER A 123 4.57 -0.15 18.07
N ASN A 124 4.88 1.15 18.08
CA ASN A 124 5.87 1.81 18.92
C ASN A 124 7.30 1.33 18.68
N THR A 125 7.78 0.32 19.41
CA THR A 125 9.12 -0.25 19.25
C THR A 125 9.20 -1.30 18.13
N PHE A 126 8.06 -1.57 17.49
CA PHE A 126 7.90 -2.49 16.36
C PHE A 126 7.04 -1.83 15.29
N SER A 127 7.08 -2.37 14.08
CA SER A 127 6.26 -1.93 12.94
C SER A 127 5.96 -3.12 12.03
N LEU A 128 4.92 -2.97 11.21
CA LEU A 128 4.64 -3.94 10.15
C LEU A 128 5.77 -3.98 9.11
N GLY A 129 6.34 -2.83 8.75
CA GLY A 129 7.47 -2.76 7.83
C GLY A 129 8.68 -3.58 8.31
N GLU A 130 9.02 -3.50 9.60
CA GLU A 130 10.07 -4.32 10.20
C GLU A 130 9.75 -5.81 10.19
N GLU A 131 8.52 -6.20 10.54
CA GLU A 131 8.14 -7.63 10.57
C GLU A 131 8.15 -8.23 9.16
N LEU A 132 7.73 -7.49 8.14
CA LEU A 132 7.86 -7.90 6.74
C LEU A 132 9.33 -8.07 6.33
N GLN A 133 10.20 -7.11 6.68
CA GLN A 133 11.61 -7.19 6.31
C GLN A 133 12.34 -8.34 7.04
N LYS A 134 11.96 -8.60 8.29
CA LYS A 134 12.48 -9.71 9.10
C LYS A 134 12.04 -11.06 8.53
N GLU A 135 10.78 -11.20 8.15
CA GLU A 135 10.24 -12.45 7.60
C GLU A 135 10.76 -12.74 6.18
N PHE A 136 10.97 -11.69 5.38
CA PHE A 136 11.45 -11.80 4.00
C PHE A 136 12.80 -11.07 3.85
N PRO A 137 13.89 -11.60 4.44
CA PRO A 137 15.18 -10.91 4.51
C PRO A 137 15.82 -10.65 3.13
N GLU A 138 15.44 -11.44 2.12
CA GLU A 138 15.92 -11.26 0.75
C GLU A 138 15.06 -10.29 -0.08
N ALA A 139 13.88 -9.90 0.42
CA ALA A 139 13.07 -8.85 -0.19
C ALA A 139 13.59 -7.47 0.22
N LYS A 140 13.42 -6.48 -0.65
CA LYS A 140 13.79 -5.09 -0.38
C LYS A 140 12.53 -4.32 -0.01
N VAL A 141 12.21 -4.30 1.30
CA VAL A 141 10.98 -3.66 1.78
C VAL A 141 11.13 -2.14 1.78
N VAL A 142 10.13 -1.46 1.22
CA VAL A 142 10.03 0.01 1.22
C VAL A 142 8.64 0.40 1.70
N LYS A 143 8.55 0.97 2.91
CA LYS A 143 7.30 1.52 3.43
C LYS A 143 7.05 2.88 2.80
N THR A 144 5.86 3.12 2.25
CA THR A 144 5.47 4.44 1.72
C THR A 144 3.95 4.50 1.50
N LEU A 145 3.40 5.67 1.19
CA LEU A 145 1.99 5.92 0.86
C LEU A 145 0.98 5.63 1.98
N ASN A 146 1.38 4.96 3.06
CA ASN A 146 0.48 4.47 4.11
C ASN A 146 -0.21 5.60 4.91
N THR A 147 0.30 6.84 4.83
CA THR A 147 -0.13 7.99 5.67
C THR A 147 -1.22 8.86 5.03
N MET A 148 -1.86 8.41 3.95
CA MET A 148 -2.88 9.18 3.22
C MET A 148 -3.99 8.29 2.67
N TRP A 149 -5.09 8.89 2.24
CA TRP A 149 -6.13 8.20 1.49
C TRP A 149 -5.64 7.75 0.10
N CYS A 150 -6.12 6.60 -0.39
CA CYS A 150 -5.63 5.99 -1.63
C CYS A 150 -5.82 6.85 -2.88
N GLY A 151 -6.84 7.71 -2.93
CA GLY A 151 -7.01 8.65 -4.03
C GLY A 151 -5.84 9.63 -4.16
N LEU A 152 -5.24 10.05 -3.04
CA LEU A 152 -4.08 10.95 -3.03
C LEU A 152 -2.77 10.22 -3.40
N MET A 153 -2.68 8.91 -3.13
CA MET A 153 -1.48 8.13 -3.45
C MET A 153 -1.12 8.20 -4.95
N VAL A 154 -2.13 8.23 -5.82
CA VAL A 154 -2.01 8.19 -7.29
C VAL A 154 -2.33 9.50 -7.99
N ASN A 155 -2.75 10.51 -7.23
CA ASN A 155 -3.13 11.84 -7.70
C ASN A 155 -2.87 12.90 -6.60
N PRO A 156 -1.60 13.15 -6.23
CA PRO A 156 -1.26 14.05 -5.13
C PRO A 156 -1.67 15.51 -5.40
N VAL A 157 -1.73 15.93 -6.67
CA VAL A 157 -2.11 17.31 -7.05
C VAL A 157 -3.59 17.64 -6.79
N MET A 158 -4.41 16.63 -6.48
CA MET A 158 -5.83 16.79 -6.14
C MET A 158 -6.08 17.80 -5.02
N ILE A 159 -5.15 17.91 -4.07
CA ILE A 159 -5.24 18.84 -2.94
C ILE A 159 -3.96 19.66 -2.83
N GLY A 160 -4.10 20.93 -2.41
CA GLY A 160 -2.95 21.80 -2.12
C GLY A 160 -1.93 21.93 -3.26
N ASN A 161 -2.32 21.68 -4.52
CA ASN A 161 -1.40 21.60 -5.66
C ASN A 161 -0.20 20.64 -5.43
N GLY A 162 -0.45 19.57 -4.66
CA GLY A 162 0.54 18.60 -4.25
C GLY A 162 1.45 19.04 -3.11
N ASP A 163 1.24 20.20 -2.46
CA ASP A 163 2.03 20.71 -1.32
C ASP A 163 1.74 19.94 -0.03
N HIS A 164 2.15 18.68 -0.01
CA HIS A 164 2.08 17.76 1.12
C HIS A 164 3.14 16.68 0.94
N VAL A 165 3.45 15.95 2.01
CA VAL A 165 4.57 15.02 2.04
C VAL A 165 4.10 13.57 1.92
N ASN A 166 4.87 12.77 1.18
CA ASN A 166 4.86 11.32 1.28
C ASN A 166 6.21 10.85 1.81
N TYR A 167 6.16 10.01 2.84
CA TYR A 167 7.33 9.46 3.48
C TYR A 167 7.73 8.15 2.81
N LEU A 168 9.03 7.86 2.79
CA LEU A 168 9.52 6.52 2.44
C LEU A 168 10.64 6.10 3.38
N CYS A 169 10.68 4.82 3.71
CA CYS A 169 11.77 4.24 4.48
C CYS A 169 11.99 2.77 4.13
N GLY A 170 13.22 2.29 4.27
CA GLY A 170 13.65 0.97 3.81
C GLY A 170 15.18 0.85 3.78
N ASN A 171 15.67 -0.38 3.90
CA ASN A 171 17.09 -0.66 4.11
C ASN A 171 17.95 -0.53 2.84
N ASP A 172 17.36 -0.74 1.65
CA ASP A 172 18.06 -0.67 0.37
C ASP A 172 17.80 0.68 -0.32
N SER A 173 18.87 1.47 -0.51
CA SER A 173 18.78 2.78 -1.15
C SER A 173 18.38 2.72 -2.63
N GLY A 174 18.81 1.68 -3.35
CA GLY A 174 18.43 1.46 -4.75
C GLY A 174 16.94 1.14 -4.91
N ALA A 175 16.39 0.36 -3.98
CA ALA A 175 14.95 0.09 -3.90
C ALA A 175 14.17 1.37 -3.63
N LYS A 176 14.59 2.17 -2.64
CA LYS A 176 13.95 3.47 -2.35
C LYS A 176 13.97 4.40 -3.56
N ASN A 177 15.09 4.49 -4.28
CA ASN A 177 15.19 5.31 -5.49
C ASN A 177 14.24 4.82 -6.60
N THR A 178 14.18 3.50 -6.82
CA THR A 178 13.24 2.90 -7.79
C THR A 178 11.79 3.21 -7.43
N VAL A 179 11.43 3.17 -6.14
CA VAL A 179 10.11 3.52 -5.64
C VAL A 179 9.83 5.02 -5.83
N LYS A 180 10.78 5.91 -5.52
CA LYS A 180 10.66 7.35 -5.80
C LYS A 180 10.39 7.63 -7.28
N ASP A 181 11.09 6.96 -8.18
CA ASP A 181 10.90 7.11 -9.62
C ASP A 181 9.49 6.67 -10.06
N LEU A 182 8.94 5.61 -9.48
CA LEU A 182 7.55 5.22 -9.70
C LEU A 182 6.57 6.27 -9.17
N LEU A 183 6.79 6.78 -7.95
CA LEU A 183 5.93 7.79 -7.32
C LEU A 183 5.93 9.12 -8.08
N LYS A 184 7.08 9.54 -8.64
CA LYS A 184 7.14 10.72 -9.52
C LYS A 184 6.21 10.59 -10.72
N LYS A 185 6.11 9.39 -11.30
CA LYS A 185 5.16 9.12 -12.38
C LYS A 185 3.70 9.08 -11.92
N PHE A 186 3.43 8.92 -10.62
CA PHE A 186 2.09 9.12 -10.05
C PHE A 186 1.75 10.62 -9.88
N GLY A 187 2.73 11.51 -10.02
CA GLY A 187 2.59 12.96 -9.89
C GLY A 187 3.20 13.54 -8.62
N TRP A 188 3.90 12.74 -7.81
CA TRP A 188 4.63 13.25 -6.64
C TRP A 188 5.83 14.08 -7.09
N LYS A 189 6.01 15.26 -6.49
CA LYS A 189 7.19 16.10 -6.71
C LYS A 189 8.35 15.57 -5.88
N GLU A 190 9.58 15.70 -6.36
CA GLU A 190 10.78 15.15 -5.69
C GLU A 190 10.93 15.76 -4.28
N GLU A 191 10.69 17.06 -4.14
CA GLU A 191 10.74 17.79 -2.87
C GLU A 191 9.73 17.28 -1.82
N ASN A 192 8.69 16.56 -2.26
CA ASN A 192 7.63 16.01 -1.41
C ASN A 192 7.84 14.53 -1.06
N LEU A 193 8.91 13.91 -1.58
CA LEU A 193 9.29 12.52 -1.31
C LEU A 193 10.40 12.47 -0.26
N LEU A 194 10.01 12.46 1.01
CA LEU A 194 10.94 12.51 2.14
C LEU A 194 11.40 11.10 2.54
N ASP A 195 12.68 10.80 2.30
CA ASP A 195 13.32 9.57 2.76
C ASP A 195 13.67 9.69 4.24
N LEU A 196 13.06 8.85 5.08
CA LEU A 196 13.27 8.83 6.52
C LEU A 196 14.42 7.91 6.95
N GLY A 197 15.05 7.16 6.03
CA GLY A 197 16.15 6.24 6.34
C GLY A 197 15.76 4.77 6.23
N ASP A 198 16.19 3.97 7.20
CA ASP A 198 15.99 2.52 7.23
C ASP A 198 14.55 2.11 7.58
N ILE A 199 14.25 0.80 7.49
CA ILE A 199 12.90 0.28 7.69
C ILE A 199 12.34 0.51 9.10
N THR A 200 13.18 0.76 10.12
CA THR A 200 12.70 1.00 11.49
C THR A 200 11.90 2.30 11.61
N ASN A 201 12.12 3.25 10.67
CA ASN A 201 11.35 4.49 10.60
C ASN A 201 9.89 4.28 10.16
N SER A 202 9.52 3.07 9.70
CA SER A 202 8.12 2.72 9.43
C SER A 202 7.27 2.72 10.70
N ARG A 203 7.87 2.59 11.90
CA ARG A 203 7.21 2.87 13.20
C ARG A 203 6.56 4.25 13.21
N GLY A 204 7.29 5.26 12.73
CA GLY A 204 6.84 6.64 12.67
C GLY A 204 5.72 6.84 11.64
N THR A 205 5.88 6.30 10.43
CA THR A 205 4.86 6.45 9.38
C THR A 205 3.58 5.69 9.71
N GLU A 206 3.65 4.52 10.34
CA GLU A 206 2.47 3.79 10.82
C GLU A 206 1.79 4.53 11.99
N ALA A 207 2.57 5.16 12.88
CA ALA A 207 2.07 5.99 13.99
C ALA A 207 1.40 7.31 13.56
N VAL A 208 1.42 7.67 12.27
CA VAL A 208 0.60 8.77 11.73
C VAL A 208 -0.89 8.40 11.71
N LEU A 209 -1.23 7.11 11.62
CA LEU A 209 -2.62 6.68 11.44
C LEU A 209 -3.55 7.05 12.60
N PRO A 210 -3.14 6.92 13.89
CA PRO A 210 -3.92 7.42 15.00
C PRO A 210 -4.40 8.86 14.82
N ILE A 211 -3.54 9.79 14.39
CA ILE A 211 -3.96 11.18 14.16
C ILE A 211 -4.75 11.33 12.86
N TRP A 212 -4.36 10.64 11.78
CA TRP A 212 -5.09 10.65 10.51
C TRP A 212 -6.56 10.24 10.69
N LEU A 213 -6.82 9.18 11.47
CA LEU A 213 -8.19 8.71 11.75
C LEU A 213 -9.03 9.73 12.52
N ARG A 214 -8.42 10.52 13.41
CA ARG A 214 -9.14 11.59 14.15
C ARG A 214 -9.46 12.76 13.24
N VAL A 215 -8.54 13.15 12.35
CA VAL A 215 -8.78 14.22 11.37
C VAL A 215 -9.86 13.78 10.37
N TRP A 216 -9.81 12.55 9.88
CA TRP A 216 -10.85 11.97 9.02
C TRP A 216 -12.23 12.01 9.71
N GLY A 217 -12.31 11.55 10.96
CA GLY A 217 -13.57 11.57 11.73
C GLY A 217 -14.09 12.99 11.99
N ALA A 218 -13.22 13.95 12.26
CA ALA A 218 -13.61 15.35 12.53
C ALA A 218 -14.01 16.12 11.26
N THR A 219 -13.47 15.77 10.09
CA THR A 219 -13.70 16.48 8.83
C THR A 219 -14.68 15.78 7.91
N GLY A 220 -14.95 14.49 8.13
CA GLY A 220 -15.82 13.66 7.28
C GLY A 220 -15.23 13.34 5.90
N THR A 221 -13.95 13.65 5.65
CA THR A 221 -13.30 13.44 4.35
C THR A 221 -11.89 12.90 4.51
N GLY A 222 -11.49 11.99 3.61
CA GLY A 222 -10.11 11.47 3.52
C GLY A 222 -9.21 12.30 2.61
N ALA A 223 -9.74 13.31 1.91
CA ALA A 223 -9.01 14.15 0.98
C ALA A 223 -8.25 15.28 1.70
N PHE A 224 -7.38 14.90 2.63
CA PHE A 224 -6.40 15.78 3.26
C PHE A 224 -5.06 15.03 3.38
N ASN A 225 -3.97 15.77 3.57
CA ASN A 225 -2.68 15.17 3.87
C ASN A 225 -1.83 16.12 4.73
N PHE A 226 -0.75 15.61 5.30
CA PHE A 226 0.17 16.36 6.15
C PHE A 226 1.27 17.03 5.31
N ARG A 227 1.76 18.19 5.76
CA ARG A 227 2.95 18.86 5.20
C ARG A 227 3.94 19.19 6.32
N ILE A 228 5.23 19.26 5.99
CA ILE A 228 6.27 19.72 6.92
C ILE A 228 6.58 21.18 6.60
N VAL A 229 6.40 22.06 7.59
CA VAL A 229 6.71 23.49 7.49
C VAL A 229 8.07 23.72 8.14
N ARG A 230 9.02 24.29 7.40
CA ARG A 230 10.39 24.59 7.85
C ARG A 230 10.87 25.89 7.22
#